data_AF-K0TAI9-F1
#
_entry.id   AF-K0TAI9-F1
#
_cell.length_a   1.000
_cell.length_b   1.000
_cell.length_c   1.000
_cell.angle_alpha   90.00
_cell.angle_beta   90.00
_cell.angle_gamma   90.00
#
_symmetry.space_group_name_H-M   'P 1'
#
loop_
_entity.id
_entity.type
_entity.pdbx_description
1 polymer ?
#
loop_
_entity_poly.entity_id
_entity_poly.type
_entity_poly.pdbx_seq_one_letter_code
_entity_poly.pdbx_strand_id
1 'polypeptide(L)'
;MAKTKSKNRRREGNWSSGDHESRTAKRIASLDKKRRRQQHDQAEAEDVDDGASSHCRPNPEAQHDLPLHQVRIKKKSRRTRLAKQVPDDTYKRSFLAHDNYEQIDSTKLRLATTQLQRKVDALKERLESYDPVEEEKIATQQEDDLARRMKLDAQNRQFDRQAREKAASEYSLQYAKHGVNSSTNRRKANLKRKPRPGPESWKLRGAARPAWEVYEFDTRHVNVHVKAHEEANAKARRSWNVFAHCRGRFAQGDDNDGGDEEEKRKTPQPLCREYLSLLTQLGSIHLARKNYSTARKCFLEAIELEGTGHSISITNARNQLMNMYLSTNRPSSARKLWEQLYNDPSVWIRYSAALIEYVSWNLLGEDGSTAETAEELLGQAIRGNVYLAYMLAWPETFQKALEYTEEIVENGDHPQGSVLEAIEYACSTDEDRGMGMWISTEGSLDWVRCVILRILTTNTGDAQNKSVLTNWETGLNREEEEYERLQKEVKGEGGEDNNDESQDSSDEQEPDTFMYAGMFRTAMDWLQDAGEFLKSPEFDFVNEPSTETKQKSVEDEDKLKKNCNKSKDIVDETRTSSSSDLSDDSD
;
A
#
# COMPACT_ATOMS: atom_id res chain seq x y z
N MET A 1 -9.33 11.70 -51.25
CA MET A 1 -8.29 10.67 -51.00
C MET A 1 -7.09 11.34 -50.36
N ALA A 2 -6.98 11.27 -49.03
CA ALA A 2 -5.86 11.84 -48.27
C ALA A 2 -5.26 10.74 -47.39
N LYS A 3 -3.98 10.41 -47.59
CA LYS A 3 -3.23 9.41 -46.83
C LYS A 3 -2.60 10.09 -45.61
N THR A 4 -3.00 9.69 -44.41
CA THR A 4 -2.37 10.09 -43.15
C THR A 4 -1.16 9.18 -42.88
N LYS A 5 0.03 9.77 -42.72
CA LYS A 5 1.24 9.09 -42.24
C LYS A 5 1.30 9.20 -40.71
N SER A 6 1.14 8.10 -39.98
CA SER A 6 1.47 8.04 -38.55
C SER A 6 2.95 7.67 -38.38
N LYS A 7 3.69 8.46 -37.59
CA LYS A 7 5.06 8.15 -37.15
C LYS A 7 4.97 7.54 -35.76
N ASN A 8 5.02 6.21 -35.69
CA ASN A 8 5.11 5.47 -34.43
C ASN A 8 6.59 5.13 -34.18
N ARG A 9 7.28 5.90 -33.35
CA ARG A 9 8.71 5.72 -33.05
C ARG A 9 8.85 4.87 -31.78
N ARG A 10 8.68 3.54 -31.91
CA ARG A 10 9.08 2.58 -30.89
C ARG A 10 10.60 2.56 -30.81
N ARG A 11 11.18 2.97 -29.68
CA ARG A 11 12.58 2.71 -29.34
C ARG A 11 12.66 1.25 -28.88
N GLU A 12 12.85 0.33 -29.82
CA GLU A 12 13.36 -0.99 -29.51
C GLU A 12 14.81 -0.82 -29.07
N GLY A 13 15.07 -1.07 -27.79
CA GLY A 13 16.42 -1.07 -27.24
C GLY A 13 17.19 -2.20 -27.89
N ASN A 14 18.05 -1.86 -28.84
CA ASN A 14 18.96 -2.77 -29.50
C ASN A 14 20.05 -3.16 -28.48
N TRP A 15 19.77 -4.18 -27.65
CA TRP A 15 20.83 -4.86 -26.92
C TRP A 15 21.67 -5.57 -27.97
N SER A 16 22.93 -5.17 -28.12
CA SER A 16 23.83 -5.83 -29.05
C SER A 16 23.88 -7.33 -28.75
N SER A 17 23.94 -8.18 -29.78
CA SER A 17 24.04 -9.64 -29.59
C SER A 17 25.21 -10.02 -28.66
N GLY A 18 26.27 -9.20 -28.67
CA GLY A 18 27.42 -9.34 -27.75
C GLY A 18 27.10 -9.08 -26.29
N ASP A 19 26.20 -8.16 -25.97
CA ASP A 19 25.77 -7.91 -24.59
C ASP A 19 24.92 -9.05 -24.03
N HIS A 20 24.07 -9.65 -24.87
CA HIS A 20 23.28 -10.82 -24.49
C HIS A 20 24.20 -12.05 -24.24
N GLU A 21 25.15 -12.30 -25.13
CA GLU A 21 26.13 -13.39 -24.96
C GLU A 21 27.01 -13.18 -23.74
N SER A 22 27.48 -11.97 -23.47
CA SER A 22 28.32 -11.68 -22.29
C SER A 22 27.58 -11.92 -20.97
N ARG A 23 26.28 -11.58 -20.92
CA ARG A 23 25.42 -11.84 -19.76
C ARG A 23 25.13 -13.33 -19.60
N THR A 24 24.90 -14.03 -20.70
CA THR A 24 24.66 -15.48 -20.69
C THR A 24 25.91 -16.23 -20.23
N ALA A 25 27.09 -15.84 -20.70
CA ALA A 25 28.37 -16.38 -20.27
C ALA A 25 28.65 -16.13 -18.77
N LYS A 26 28.36 -14.93 -18.25
CA LYS A 26 28.45 -14.63 -16.81
C LYS A 26 27.50 -15.49 -15.98
N ARG A 27 26.30 -15.77 -16.48
CA ARG A 27 25.32 -16.63 -15.81
C ARG A 27 25.79 -18.09 -15.75
N ILE A 28 26.34 -18.60 -16.85
CA ILE A 28 26.90 -19.96 -16.94
C ILE A 28 28.10 -20.10 -15.99
N ALA A 29 29.04 -19.14 -16.00
CA ALA A 29 30.20 -19.15 -15.12
C ALA A 29 29.82 -19.12 -13.61
N SER A 30 28.75 -18.39 -13.27
CA SER A 30 28.22 -18.35 -11.89
C SER A 30 27.63 -19.70 -11.46
N LEU A 31 26.89 -20.38 -12.35
CA LEU A 31 26.33 -21.70 -12.09
C LEU A 31 27.42 -22.77 -11.95
N ASP A 32 28.46 -22.73 -12.80
CA ASP A 32 29.60 -23.65 -12.69
C ASP A 32 30.39 -23.44 -11.39
N LYS A 33 30.57 -22.18 -10.96
CA LYS A 33 31.20 -21.88 -9.67
C LYS A 33 30.40 -22.44 -8.50
N LYS A 34 29.06 -22.38 -8.57
CA LYS A 34 28.18 -22.98 -7.56
C LYS A 34 28.26 -24.51 -7.56
N ARG A 35 28.32 -25.14 -8.74
CA ARG A 35 28.46 -26.60 -8.88
C ARG A 35 29.80 -27.10 -8.35
N ARG A 36 30.89 -26.38 -8.59
CA ARG A 36 32.22 -26.72 -8.03
C ARG A 36 32.25 -26.66 -6.50
N ARG A 37 31.58 -25.68 -5.89
CA ARG A 37 31.44 -25.62 -4.42
C ARG A 37 30.69 -26.83 -3.87
N GLN A 38 29.57 -27.20 -4.50
CA GLN A 38 28.82 -28.38 -4.09
C GLN A 38 29.62 -29.68 -4.23
N GLN A 39 30.44 -29.81 -5.27
CA GLN A 39 31.32 -30.97 -5.44
C GLN A 39 32.45 -31.00 -4.41
N HIS A 40 33.01 -29.84 -4.04
CA HIS A 40 34.02 -29.72 -3.00
C HIS A 40 33.44 -30.10 -1.62
N ASP A 41 32.26 -29.57 -1.29
CA ASP A 41 31.57 -29.90 -0.03
C ASP A 41 31.18 -31.38 0.04
N GLN A 42 30.87 -32.03 -1.10
CA GLN A 42 30.65 -33.48 -1.17
C GLN A 42 31.95 -34.28 -0.98
N ALA A 43 33.06 -33.85 -1.59
CA ALA A 43 34.35 -34.52 -1.44
C ALA A 43 34.86 -34.43 0.02
N GLU A 44 34.74 -33.25 0.66
CA GLU A 44 35.09 -33.10 2.08
C GLU A 44 34.22 -33.93 3.01
N ALA A 45 32.96 -34.20 2.63
CA ALA A 45 32.09 -35.07 3.43
C ALA A 45 32.45 -36.56 3.30
N GLU A 46 33.09 -36.96 2.20
CA GLU A 46 33.54 -38.34 1.97
C GLU A 46 34.90 -38.65 2.62
N ASP A 47 35.76 -37.64 2.83
CA ASP A 47 37.10 -37.82 3.42
C ASP A 47 37.14 -37.89 4.97
N VAL A 48 35.99 -37.81 5.66
CA VAL A 48 35.94 -37.78 7.15
C VAL A 48 35.74 -39.17 7.80
N ASP A 49 35.56 -40.25 7.04
CA ASP A 49 35.18 -41.56 7.63
C ASP A 49 36.28 -42.65 7.67
N ASP A 50 37.48 -42.42 7.13
CA ASP A 50 38.54 -43.45 7.11
C ASP A 50 39.90 -42.92 7.62
N GLY A 51 40.15 -42.99 8.94
CA GLY A 51 41.43 -42.52 9.47
C GLY A 51 41.75 -42.77 10.94
N ALA A 52 41.25 -43.85 11.56
CA ALA A 52 41.73 -44.26 12.88
C ALA A 52 42.98 -45.16 12.75
N SER A 53 44.17 -44.57 12.65
CA SER A 53 45.43 -45.30 12.78
C SER A 53 46.50 -44.50 13.54
N SER A 54 46.60 -44.80 14.83
CA SER A 54 47.83 -45.16 15.54
C SER A 54 49.15 -44.58 14.99
N HIS A 55 49.71 -43.56 15.64
CA HIS A 55 51.16 -43.43 15.83
C HIS A 55 51.51 -42.65 17.11
N CYS A 56 52.23 -43.33 18.01
CA CYS A 56 52.76 -42.84 19.27
C CYS A 56 53.96 -41.90 19.07
N ARG A 57 54.06 -40.83 19.86
CA ARG A 57 55.35 -40.30 20.37
C ARG A 57 55.17 -39.65 21.76
N PRO A 58 56.23 -39.64 22.60
CA PRO A 58 56.12 -39.47 24.05
C PRO A 58 56.44 -38.03 24.50
N ASN A 59 55.91 -37.64 25.66
CA ASN A 59 56.45 -36.53 26.45
C ASN A 59 56.28 -36.85 27.95
N PRO A 60 57.24 -36.46 28.83
CA PRO A 60 57.34 -36.99 30.18
C PRO A 60 56.62 -36.15 31.24
N GLU A 61 56.27 -36.86 32.31
CA GLU A 61 56.32 -36.47 33.74
C GLU A 61 55.74 -35.13 34.20
N ALA A 62 54.62 -35.22 34.93
CA ALA A 62 54.42 -34.74 36.32
C ALA A 62 52.93 -34.96 36.69
N GLN A 63 52.58 -36.03 37.40
CA GLN A 63 52.36 -36.07 38.87
C GLN A 63 51.56 -34.88 39.44
N HIS A 64 50.24 -35.04 39.64
CA HIS A 64 49.63 -35.29 40.95
C HIS A 64 48.09 -35.32 40.90
N ASP A 65 47.54 -36.39 41.47
CA ASP A 65 46.28 -36.55 42.22
C ASP A 65 44.89 -36.20 41.64
N LEU A 66 44.21 -37.31 41.33
CA LEU A 66 42.76 -37.59 41.22
C LEU A 66 41.96 -37.26 42.50
N PRO A 67 40.62 -37.52 42.59
CA PRO A 67 39.56 -37.63 41.57
C PRO A 67 38.26 -36.87 41.95
N LEU A 68 37.33 -36.63 41.00
CA LEU A 68 35.90 -37.01 41.13
C LEU A 68 35.10 -36.60 39.87
N HIS A 69 34.56 -37.60 39.18
CA HIS A 69 33.44 -37.58 38.23
C HIS A 69 33.24 -36.37 37.29
N GLN A 70 33.82 -36.42 36.09
CA GLN A 70 33.24 -35.79 34.90
C GLN A 70 32.67 -36.86 33.97
N VAL A 71 31.38 -37.15 34.16
CA VAL A 71 30.57 -37.83 33.14
C VAL A 71 30.40 -36.85 31.98
N ARG A 72 31.02 -37.16 30.84
CA ARG A 72 30.92 -36.39 29.61
C ARG A 72 29.49 -36.54 29.04
N ILE A 73 28.58 -35.67 29.44
CA ILE A 73 27.24 -35.57 28.85
C ILE A 73 27.42 -35.01 27.44
N LYS A 74 27.15 -35.85 26.43
CA LYS A 74 27.02 -35.40 25.03
C LYS A 74 25.93 -34.32 24.98
N LYS A 75 26.32 -33.07 24.68
CA LYS A 75 25.41 -31.94 24.46
C LYS A 75 24.49 -32.27 23.28
N LYS A 76 23.32 -32.82 23.57
CA LYS A 76 22.19 -32.81 22.64
C LYS A 76 21.73 -31.36 22.52
N SER A 77 21.73 -30.84 21.29
CA SER A 77 21.14 -29.56 20.91
C SER A 77 19.69 -29.48 21.42
N ARG A 78 19.49 -28.87 22.59
CA ARG A 78 18.20 -28.37 23.07
C ARG A 78 17.95 -27.06 22.34
N ARG A 79 17.39 -27.15 21.13
CA ARG A 79 16.88 -26.00 20.39
C ARG A 79 15.40 -26.20 20.07
N THR A 80 14.63 -26.55 21.08
CA THR A 80 13.16 -26.59 21.04
C THR A 80 12.65 -26.57 22.47
N ARG A 81 12.35 -25.37 22.98
CA ARG A 81 11.46 -25.02 24.11
C ARG A 81 12.00 -23.76 24.77
N LEU A 82 11.54 -22.61 24.27
CA LEU A 82 11.36 -21.32 24.94
C LEU A 82 10.87 -20.32 23.89
N ALA A 83 9.75 -20.64 23.22
CA ALA A 83 9.11 -19.77 22.23
C ALA A 83 7.85 -19.08 22.79
N LYS A 84 7.63 -19.14 24.11
CA LYS A 84 6.51 -18.44 24.79
C LYS A 84 6.96 -17.48 25.90
N GLN A 85 8.26 -17.29 26.04
CA GLN A 85 8.89 -16.18 26.73
C GLN A 85 10.11 -15.87 25.89
N VAL A 86 9.98 -14.96 24.93
CA VAL A 86 11.12 -14.36 24.25
C VAL A 86 11.39 -13.07 25.03
N PRO A 87 12.40 -13.05 25.92
CA PRO A 87 12.86 -11.80 26.52
C PRO A 87 13.45 -10.91 25.42
N ASP A 88 13.66 -9.62 25.74
CA ASP A 88 14.28 -8.53 24.95
C ASP A 88 15.69 -8.81 24.36
N ASP A 89 16.01 -10.04 23.99
CA ASP A 89 17.30 -10.46 23.42
C ASP A 89 17.49 -10.02 21.95
N THR A 90 16.51 -9.34 21.35
CA THR A 90 16.74 -8.51 20.15
C THR A 90 17.82 -7.46 20.43
N TYR A 91 17.90 -6.95 21.65
CA TYR A 91 18.89 -5.96 22.07
C TYR A 91 20.33 -6.52 22.06
N LYS A 92 20.52 -7.80 22.39
CA LYS A 92 21.87 -8.41 22.36
C LYS A 92 22.35 -8.75 20.96
N ARG A 93 21.44 -9.00 20.00
CA ARG A 93 21.82 -9.20 18.59
C ARG A 93 22.17 -7.91 17.88
N SER A 94 21.46 -6.80 18.15
CA SER A 94 21.83 -5.49 17.59
C SER A 94 23.19 -5.02 18.13
N PHE A 95 23.47 -5.25 19.41
CA PHE A 95 24.78 -4.94 20.00
C PHE A 95 25.95 -5.71 19.38
N LEU A 96 25.72 -6.92 18.87
CA LEU A 96 26.74 -7.73 18.20
C LEU A 96 26.88 -7.43 16.70
N ALA A 97 25.85 -6.85 16.07
CA ALA A 97 25.85 -6.53 14.64
C ALA A 97 26.49 -5.16 14.34
N HIS A 98 26.72 -4.31 15.36
CA HIS A 98 27.12 -2.89 15.19
C HIS A 98 26.16 -2.05 14.32
N ASP A 99 25.02 -2.60 13.92
CA ASP A 99 24.01 -1.87 13.16
C ASP A 99 23.22 -0.95 14.10
N ASN A 100 23.09 0.32 13.73
CA ASN A 100 22.20 1.24 14.43
C ASN A 100 20.74 0.79 14.28
N TYR A 101 19.87 1.12 15.24
CA TYR A 101 18.43 0.81 15.18
C TYR A 101 17.80 1.33 13.87
N GLU A 102 18.18 2.53 13.44
CA GLU A 102 17.78 3.12 12.15
C GLU A 102 18.21 2.27 10.94
N GLN A 103 19.39 1.65 10.99
CA GLN A 103 19.87 0.78 9.92
C GLN A 103 19.05 -0.50 9.87
N ILE A 104 18.77 -1.10 11.03
CA ILE A 104 17.91 -2.28 11.13
C ILE A 104 16.52 -1.97 10.55
N ASP A 105 15.92 -0.84 10.92
CA ASP A 105 14.60 -0.47 10.43
C ASP A 105 14.60 -0.11 8.94
N SER A 106 15.64 0.58 8.44
CA SER A 106 15.80 0.82 7.01
C SER A 106 15.93 -0.48 6.20
N THR A 107 16.60 -1.51 6.74
CA THR A 107 16.73 -2.82 6.08
C THR A 107 15.44 -3.62 6.10
N LYS A 108 14.68 -3.59 7.21
CA LYS A 108 13.33 -4.16 7.28
C LYS A 108 12.41 -3.49 6.25
N LEU A 109 12.42 -2.16 6.20
CA LEU A 109 11.61 -1.38 5.27
C LEU A 109 11.97 -1.69 3.81
N ARG A 110 13.26 -1.85 3.48
CA ARG A 110 13.72 -2.28 2.15
C ARG A 110 13.25 -3.69 1.80
N LEU A 111 13.31 -4.62 2.76
CA LEU A 111 12.83 -5.99 2.56
C LEU A 111 11.32 -6.00 2.32
N ALA A 112 10.55 -5.29 3.14
CA ALA A 112 9.10 -5.12 2.98
C ALA A 112 8.76 -4.51 1.62
N THR A 113 9.46 -3.43 1.21
CA THR A 113 9.31 -2.83 -0.12
C THR A 113 9.52 -3.87 -1.23
N THR A 114 10.59 -4.67 -1.13
CA THR A 114 10.93 -5.68 -2.16
C THR A 114 9.92 -6.81 -2.21
N GLN A 115 9.40 -7.25 -1.05
CA GLN A 115 8.36 -8.28 -0.98
C GLN A 115 7.05 -7.77 -1.57
N LEU A 116 6.66 -6.53 -1.23
CA LEU A 116 5.44 -5.92 -1.74
C LEU A 116 5.53 -5.68 -3.25
N GLN A 117 6.65 -5.16 -3.75
CA GLN A 117 6.90 -5.01 -5.18
C GLN A 117 6.72 -6.34 -5.93
N ARG A 118 7.27 -7.45 -5.41
CA ARG A 118 7.10 -8.78 -6.04
C ARG A 118 5.64 -9.23 -6.07
N LYS A 119 4.86 -8.93 -5.02
CA LYS A 119 3.43 -9.23 -4.99
C LYS A 119 2.68 -8.41 -6.03
N VAL A 120 2.95 -7.11 -6.10
CA VAL A 120 2.39 -6.20 -7.11
C VAL A 120 2.73 -6.69 -8.51
N ASP A 121 4.00 -7.00 -8.80
CA ASP A 121 4.44 -7.49 -10.11
C ASP A 121 3.79 -8.82 -10.48
N ALA A 122 3.67 -9.75 -9.52
CA ALA A 122 3.03 -11.05 -9.75
C ALA A 122 1.52 -10.93 -10.04
N LEU A 123 0.80 -10.07 -9.30
CA LEU A 123 -0.60 -9.79 -9.58
C LEU A 123 -0.79 -9.01 -10.89
N LYS A 124 0.15 -8.11 -11.22
CA LYS A 124 0.14 -7.40 -12.50
C LYS A 124 0.26 -8.37 -13.66
N GLU A 125 1.24 -9.28 -13.64
CA GLU A 125 1.39 -10.31 -14.67
C GLU A 125 0.13 -11.19 -14.77
N ARG A 126 -0.42 -11.60 -13.63
CA ARG A 126 -1.67 -12.39 -13.55
C ARG A 126 -2.86 -11.65 -14.18
N LEU A 127 -3.03 -10.36 -13.91
CA LEU A 127 -4.11 -9.52 -14.47
C LEU A 127 -3.88 -9.14 -15.95
N GLU A 128 -2.63 -9.07 -16.41
CA GLU A 128 -2.30 -8.86 -17.83
C GLU A 128 -2.63 -10.08 -18.70
N SER A 129 -2.56 -11.29 -18.13
CA SER A 129 -2.87 -12.55 -18.79
C SER A 129 -3.98 -13.34 -18.09
N TYR A 130 -5.03 -12.67 -17.66
CA TYR A 130 -6.09 -13.27 -16.84
C TYR A 130 -6.88 -14.33 -17.61
N ASP A 131 -6.89 -15.58 -17.14
CA ASP A 131 -7.75 -16.68 -17.65
C ASP A 131 -8.66 -17.18 -16.52
N PRO A 132 -9.99 -16.98 -16.59
CA PRO A 132 -10.90 -17.33 -15.50
C PRO A 132 -10.84 -18.81 -15.11
N VAL A 133 -10.54 -19.70 -16.06
CA VAL A 133 -10.45 -21.15 -15.80
C VAL A 133 -9.18 -21.49 -15.01
N GLU A 134 -8.08 -20.76 -15.23
CA GLU A 134 -6.85 -20.94 -14.46
C GLU A 134 -7.01 -20.37 -13.05
N GLU A 135 -7.72 -19.26 -12.92
CA GLU A 135 -8.04 -18.62 -11.64
C GLU A 135 -8.86 -19.52 -10.72
N GLU A 136 -9.91 -20.17 -11.25
CA GLU A 136 -10.71 -21.15 -10.51
C GLU A 136 -9.86 -22.37 -10.07
N LYS A 137 -8.93 -22.81 -10.91
CA LYS A 137 -7.98 -23.88 -10.55
C LYS A 137 -7.00 -23.43 -9.46
N ILE A 138 -6.54 -22.19 -9.49
CA ILE A 138 -5.66 -21.65 -8.45
C ILE A 138 -6.44 -21.52 -7.14
N ALA A 139 -7.68 -21.03 -7.18
CA ALA A 139 -8.55 -20.91 -6.01
C ALA A 139 -8.80 -22.27 -5.35
N THR A 140 -9.21 -23.28 -6.12
CA THR A 140 -9.41 -24.65 -5.59
C THR A 140 -8.12 -25.25 -5.03
N GLN A 141 -6.97 -25.03 -5.67
CA GLN A 141 -5.67 -25.47 -5.13
C GLN A 141 -5.30 -24.77 -3.82
N GLN A 142 -5.61 -23.47 -3.69
CA GLN A 142 -5.37 -22.71 -2.46
C GLN A 142 -6.27 -23.19 -1.31
N GLU A 143 -7.54 -23.47 -1.59
CA GLU A 143 -8.47 -24.06 -0.62
C GLU A 143 -7.99 -25.44 -0.15
N ASP A 144 -7.59 -26.31 -1.08
CA ASP A 144 -7.04 -27.63 -0.76
C ASP A 144 -5.76 -27.55 0.09
N ASP A 145 -4.86 -26.61 -0.24
CA ASP A 145 -3.63 -26.39 0.51
C ASP A 145 -3.91 -25.79 1.90
N LEU A 146 -4.90 -24.89 2.03
CA LEU A 146 -5.36 -24.35 3.31
C LEU A 146 -5.96 -25.46 4.17
N ALA A 147 -6.87 -26.26 3.63
CA ALA A 147 -7.46 -27.41 4.32
C ALA A 147 -6.40 -28.40 4.78
N ARG A 148 -5.36 -28.65 3.94
CA ARG A 148 -4.21 -29.47 4.32
C ARG A 148 -3.42 -28.87 5.47
N ARG A 149 -3.18 -27.56 5.47
CA ARG A 149 -2.50 -26.85 6.57
C ARG A 149 -3.30 -26.90 7.87
N MET A 150 -4.62 -26.66 7.81
CA MET A 150 -5.50 -26.76 8.99
C MET A 150 -5.52 -28.16 9.57
N LYS A 151 -5.58 -29.20 8.72
CA LYS A 151 -5.49 -30.59 9.15
C LYS A 151 -4.15 -30.91 9.81
N LEU A 152 -3.05 -30.39 9.27
CA LEU A 152 -1.72 -30.56 9.86
C LEU A 152 -1.62 -29.83 11.21
N ASP A 153 -2.17 -28.63 11.33
CA ASP A 153 -2.20 -27.89 12.60
C ASP A 153 -3.04 -28.63 13.65
N ALA A 154 -4.21 -29.15 13.29
CA ALA A 154 -5.04 -29.96 14.17
C ALA A 154 -4.30 -31.22 14.65
N GLN A 155 -3.57 -31.91 13.77
CA GLN A 155 -2.71 -33.04 14.13
C GLN A 155 -1.58 -32.61 15.08
N ASN A 156 -0.91 -31.49 14.80
CA ASN A 156 0.15 -30.96 15.66
C ASN A 156 -0.39 -30.61 17.06
N ARG A 157 -1.58 -30.00 17.16
CA ARG A 157 -2.25 -29.73 18.45
C ARG A 157 -2.57 -31.02 19.20
N GLN A 158 -2.99 -32.08 18.51
CA GLN A 158 -3.21 -33.40 19.12
C GLN A 158 -1.89 -34.01 19.61
N PHE A 159 -0.82 -33.97 18.82
CA PHE A 159 0.50 -34.45 19.24
C PHE A 159 1.06 -33.67 20.42
N ASP A 160 0.86 -32.34 20.44
CA ASP A 160 1.25 -31.50 21.57
C ASP A 160 0.46 -31.84 22.83
N ARG A 161 -0.86 -32.09 22.71
CA ARG A 161 -1.70 -32.54 23.83
C ARG A 161 -1.22 -33.87 24.39
N GLN A 162 -1.02 -34.86 23.52
CA GLN A 162 -0.49 -36.18 23.91
C GLN A 162 0.90 -36.07 24.53
N ALA A 163 1.77 -35.20 24.02
CA ALA A 163 3.10 -34.95 24.58
C ALA A 163 3.01 -34.31 25.98
N ARG A 164 2.03 -33.43 26.23
CA ARG A 164 1.78 -32.84 27.55
C ARG A 164 1.20 -33.85 28.54
N GLU A 165 0.23 -34.66 28.13
CA GLU A 165 -0.33 -35.76 28.94
C GLU A 165 0.75 -36.79 29.29
N LYS A 166 1.59 -37.15 28.33
CA LYS A 166 2.74 -38.03 28.56
C LYS A 166 3.75 -37.41 29.51
N ALA A 167 4.06 -36.12 29.36
CA ALA A 167 4.95 -35.43 30.29
C ALA A 167 4.36 -35.34 31.71
N ALA A 168 3.05 -35.10 31.85
CA ALA A 168 2.35 -35.06 33.14
C ALA A 168 2.34 -36.44 33.82
N SER A 169 2.05 -37.50 33.07
CA SER A 169 2.12 -38.88 33.57
C SER A 169 3.54 -39.31 33.89
N GLU A 170 4.55 -38.92 33.09
CA GLU A 170 5.97 -39.16 33.40
C GLU A 170 6.44 -38.38 34.63
N TYR A 171 5.95 -37.14 34.85
CA TYR A 171 6.22 -36.37 36.06
C TYR A 171 5.59 -37.03 37.29
N SER A 172 4.35 -37.50 37.15
CA SER A 172 3.66 -38.31 38.17
C SER A 172 4.39 -39.63 38.45
N LEU A 173 4.91 -40.30 37.41
CA LEU A 173 5.74 -41.50 37.53
C LEU A 173 7.15 -41.23 38.07
N GLN A 174 7.72 -40.04 37.89
CA GLN A 174 8.99 -39.65 38.51
C GLN A 174 8.83 -39.41 40.01
N TYR A 175 7.69 -38.84 40.44
CA TYR A 175 7.32 -38.81 41.86
C TYR A 175 7.09 -40.21 42.44
N ALA A 176 6.52 -41.14 41.65
CA ALA A 176 6.38 -42.53 42.05
C ALA A 176 7.72 -43.31 42.05
N LYS A 177 8.68 -42.97 41.17
CA LYS A 177 9.97 -43.68 41.01
C LYS A 177 11.03 -43.36 42.06
N HIS A 178 10.80 -42.39 42.95
CA HIS A 178 11.56 -42.34 44.20
C HIS A 178 11.14 -43.43 45.20
N GLY A 179 10.13 -44.24 44.86
CA GLY A 179 9.88 -45.54 45.45
C GLY A 179 10.05 -46.66 44.42
N VAL A 180 11.12 -47.43 44.57
CA VAL A 180 11.27 -48.82 44.09
C VAL A 180 11.70 -49.03 42.61
N ASN A 181 12.90 -49.62 42.50
CA ASN A 181 13.51 -50.20 41.31
C ASN A 181 12.57 -51.16 40.55
N SER A 182 12.46 -51.04 39.23
CA SER A 182 12.16 -52.21 38.39
C SER A 182 12.85 -52.19 37.03
N SER A 183 13.46 -53.35 36.74
CA SER A 183 14.41 -53.66 35.69
C SER A 183 13.74 -54.48 34.57
N THR A 184 12.74 -53.92 33.91
CA THR A 184 11.96 -54.67 32.91
C THR A 184 11.56 -53.75 31.77
N ASN A 185 12.41 -53.64 30.73
CA ASN A 185 12.00 -53.48 29.32
C ASN A 185 13.22 -53.29 28.42
N ARG A 186 14.03 -54.35 28.33
CA ARG A 186 14.93 -54.61 27.20
C ARG A 186 14.44 -55.93 26.62
N ARG A 187 13.82 -55.90 25.42
CA ARG A 187 13.56 -57.02 24.47
C ARG A 187 12.15 -56.91 23.86
N LYS A 188 11.96 -56.04 22.86
CA LYS A 188 11.00 -56.26 21.74
C LYS A 188 11.41 -55.40 20.54
N ALA A 189 12.52 -55.75 19.90
CA ALA A 189 12.89 -55.25 18.59
C ALA A 189 13.47 -56.43 17.81
N ASN A 190 12.62 -57.11 17.06
CA ASN A 190 12.91 -58.02 15.95
C ASN A 190 11.62 -58.78 15.66
N LEU A 191 10.90 -58.42 14.59
CA LEU A 191 10.00 -59.28 13.80
C LEU A 191 9.04 -58.41 12.95
N LYS A 192 9.49 -57.96 11.77
CA LYS A 192 8.62 -57.78 10.58
C LYS A 192 9.46 -58.01 9.32
N ARG A 193 9.47 -59.25 8.83
CA ARG A 193 9.94 -59.59 7.46
C ARG A 193 8.80 -59.27 6.48
N LYS A 194 9.08 -58.54 5.40
CA LYS A 194 8.11 -58.26 4.33
C LYS A 194 7.74 -59.57 3.59
N PRO A 195 6.46 -59.83 3.30
CA PRO A 195 6.04 -61.01 2.53
C PRO A 195 6.56 -60.95 1.09
N ARG A 196 6.84 -62.11 0.49
CA ARG A 196 7.25 -62.24 -0.92
C ARG A 196 6.07 -61.88 -1.84
N PRO A 197 6.28 -61.13 -2.93
CA PRO A 197 5.22 -60.80 -3.86
C PRO A 197 4.71 -62.08 -4.55
N GLY A 198 3.38 -62.22 -4.59
CA GLY A 198 2.70 -63.36 -5.21
C GLY A 198 2.83 -63.40 -6.75
N PRO A 199 2.35 -64.47 -7.38
CA PRO A 199 2.49 -64.72 -8.83
C PRO A 199 1.80 -63.67 -9.72
N GLU A 200 0.93 -62.82 -9.16
CA GLU A 200 0.31 -61.68 -9.85
C GLU A 200 1.32 -60.57 -10.21
N SER A 201 2.52 -60.60 -9.61
CA SER A 201 3.62 -59.66 -9.90
C SER A 201 4.55 -60.11 -11.05
N TRP A 202 4.26 -61.24 -11.69
CA TRP A 202 5.09 -61.79 -12.75
C TRP A 202 4.86 -61.04 -14.06
N LYS A 203 5.77 -60.12 -14.39
CA LYS A 203 5.83 -59.50 -15.72
C LYS A 203 6.34 -60.54 -16.73
N LEU A 204 5.48 -60.92 -17.68
CA LEU A 204 5.86 -61.71 -18.84
C LEU A 204 7.01 -61.00 -19.58
N ARG A 205 8.18 -61.64 -19.67
CA ARG A 205 9.30 -61.20 -20.51
C ARG A 205 9.33 -62.06 -21.77
N GLY A 206 9.06 -61.47 -22.93
CA GLY A 206 9.12 -62.12 -24.24
C GLY A 206 8.62 -61.20 -25.36
N ALA A 207 9.00 -61.50 -26.61
CA ALA A 207 8.74 -60.67 -27.80
C ALA A 207 7.26 -60.61 -28.25
N ALA A 208 6.36 -61.28 -27.53
CA ALA A 208 4.92 -61.14 -27.70
C ALA A 208 4.39 -60.12 -26.69
N ARG A 209 4.74 -58.84 -26.86
CA ARG A 209 3.86 -57.78 -26.36
C ARG A 209 2.54 -57.94 -27.13
N PRO A 210 1.42 -58.08 -26.43
CA PRO A 210 0.19 -58.46 -27.09
C PRO A 210 -0.25 -57.32 -28.00
N ALA A 211 -0.63 -57.64 -29.24
CA ALA A 211 -0.96 -56.66 -30.29
C ALA A 211 -2.02 -55.61 -29.86
N TRP A 212 -2.79 -55.89 -28.79
CA TRP A 212 -3.72 -54.93 -28.19
C TRP A 212 -3.01 -53.73 -27.53
N GLU A 213 -1.81 -53.87 -26.96
CA GLU A 213 -1.04 -52.74 -26.40
C GLU A 213 -0.56 -51.77 -27.50
N VAL A 214 -0.29 -52.28 -28.71
CA VAL A 214 0.09 -51.46 -29.87
C VAL A 214 -1.14 -50.75 -30.45
N TYR A 215 -2.29 -51.43 -30.51
CA TYR A 215 -3.54 -50.82 -30.93
C TYR A 215 -4.04 -49.77 -29.92
N GLU A 216 -3.85 -50.01 -28.62
CA GLU A 216 -4.16 -49.04 -27.57
C GLU A 216 -3.21 -47.83 -27.60
N PHE A 217 -1.94 -48.03 -27.97
CA PHE A 217 -1.01 -46.94 -28.24
C PHE A 217 -1.47 -46.11 -29.45
N ASP A 218 -1.75 -46.70 -30.61
CA ASP A 218 -2.13 -45.92 -31.81
C ASP A 218 -3.50 -45.22 -31.70
N THR A 219 -4.44 -45.76 -30.91
CA THR A 219 -5.78 -45.15 -30.74
C THR A 219 -5.89 -44.18 -29.57
N ARG A 220 -5.00 -44.26 -28.56
CA ARG A 220 -5.04 -43.39 -27.37
C ARG A 220 -3.80 -42.52 -27.21
N HIS A 221 -2.77 -42.67 -28.04
CA HIS A 221 -1.60 -41.79 -28.00
C HIS A 221 -1.98 -40.40 -28.52
N VAL A 222 -2.42 -39.56 -27.59
CA VAL A 222 -2.50 -38.12 -27.83
C VAL A 222 -1.07 -37.59 -27.77
N ASN A 223 -0.57 -37.09 -28.88
CA ASN A 223 0.74 -36.44 -28.92
C ASN A 223 0.74 -35.28 -27.90
N VAL A 224 1.58 -35.41 -26.87
CA VAL A 224 1.66 -34.47 -25.74
C VAL A 224 1.90 -33.03 -26.22
N HIS A 225 2.65 -32.85 -27.31
CA HIS A 225 2.92 -31.53 -27.87
C HIS A 225 1.71 -30.93 -28.60
N VAL A 226 0.93 -31.75 -29.30
CA VAL A 226 -0.30 -31.30 -29.97
C VAL A 226 -1.32 -30.87 -28.91
N LYS A 227 -1.51 -31.68 -27.88
CA LYS A 227 -2.38 -31.33 -26.74
C LYS A 227 -1.92 -30.07 -26.04
N ALA A 228 -0.63 -29.93 -25.74
CA ALA A 228 -0.08 -28.73 -25.11
C ALA A 228 -0.27 -27.48 -26.00
N HIS A 229 -0.16 -27.60 -27.33
CA HIS A 229 -0.39 -26.51 -28.26
C HIS A 229 -1.89 -26.14 -28.36
N GLU A 230 -2.79 -27.12 -28.39
CA GLU A 230 -4.24 -26.90 -28.34
C GLU A 230 -4.65 -26.23 -27.03
N GLU A 231 -4.13 -26.69 -25.89
CA GLU A 231 -4.34 -26.09 -24.57
C GLU A 231 -3.80 -24.66 -24.51
N ALA A 232 -2.59 -24.41 -25.05
CA ALA A 232 -2.01 -23.07 -25.12
C ALA A 232 -2.85 -22.12 -26.00
N ASN A 233 -3.37 -22.60 -27.13
CA ASN A 233 -4.25 -21.80 -27.99
C ASN A 233 -5.61 -21.55 -27.33
N ALA A 234 -6.17 -22.55 -26.64
CA ALA A 234 -7.40 -22.39 -25.89
C ALA A 234 -7.21 -21.38 -24.74
N LYS A 235 -6.07 -21.45 -24.03
CA LYS A 235 -5.68 -20.47 -23.02
C LYS A 235 -5.55 -19.08 -23.62
N ALA A 236 -4.82 -18.92 -24.72
CA ALA A 236 -4.63 -17.63 -25.39
C ALA A 236 -5.94 -16.98 -25.85
N ARG A 237 -6.94 -17.79 -26.25
CA ARG A 237 -8.28 -17.29 -26.63
C ARG A 237 -9.12 -16.83 -25.46
N ARG A 238 -8.96 -17.46 -24.28
CA ARG A 238 -9.69 -17.08 -23.05
C ARG A 238 -8.99 -15.97 -22.29
N SER A 239 -7.66 -15.94 -22.35
CA SER A 239 -6.86 -14.96 -21.63
C SER A 239 -7.10 -13.56 -22.17
N TRP A 240 -7.23 -12.60 -21.29
CA TRP A 240 -7.41 -11.20 -21.65
C TRP A 240 -6.69 -10.28 -20.67
N ASN A 241 -6.37 -9.08 -21.15
CA ASN A 241 -5.70 -8.08 -20.35
C ASN A 241 -6.73 -7.25 -19.57
N VAL A 242 -6.83 -7.51 -18.26
CA VAL A 242 -7.81 -6.84 -17.38
C VAL A 242 -7.54 -5.34 -17.32
N PHE A 243 -6.27 -4.91 -17.31
CA PHE A 243 -5.94 -3.47 -17.30
C PHE A 243 -6.47 -2.74 -18.53
N ALA A 244 -6.39 -3.35 -19.72
CA ALA A 244 -6.86 -2.72 -20.94
C ALA A 244 -8.39 -2.53 -20.96
N HIS A 245 -9.12 -3.47 -20.37
CA HIS A 245 -10.59 -3.49 -20.43
C HIS A 245 -11.26 -2.82 -19.23
N CYS A 246 -10.67 -2.91 -18.05
CA CYS A 246 -11.24 -2.40 -16.80
C CYS A 246 -10.65 -1.04 -16.38
N ARG A 247 -9.76 -0.44 -17.18
CA ARG A 247 -9.13 0.85 -16.85
C ARG A 247 -10.19 1.90 -16.51
N GLY A 248 -10.01 2.54 -15.36
CA GLY A 248 -10.93 3.54 -14.85
C GLY A 248 -12.21 2.97 -14.26
N ARG A 249 -12.29 1.66 -14.01
CA ARG A 249 -13.43 0.95 -13.39
C ARG A 249 -13.00 -0.17 -12.45
N PHE A 250 -11.74 -0.20 -12.00
CA PHE A 250 -11.26 -1.23 -11.06
C PHE A 250 -12.04 -1.24 -9.75
N ALA A 251 -12.63 -0.10 -9.40
CA ALA A 251 -13.38 0.10 -8.18
C ALA A 251 -14.88 -0.24 -8.28
N GLN A 252 -15.44 -0.31 -9.50
CA GLN A 252 -16.87 -0.47 -9.64
C GLN A 252 -17.28 -1.89 -9.21
N GLY A 253 -18.13 -1.99 -8.18
CA GLY A 253 -18.74 -3.25 -7.77
C GLY A 253 -19.64 -3.82 -8.86
N ASP A 254 -19.89 -5.12 -8.81
CA ASP A 254 -20.75 -5.84 -9.77
C ASP A 254 -22.24 -5.46 -9.62
N ASP A 255 -22.60 -4.63 -8.64
CA ASP A 255 -23.99 -4.34 -8.25
C ASP A 255 -24.81 -3.56 -9.29
N ASN A 256 -24.18 -3.08 -10.37
CA ASN A 256 -24.87 -2.39 -11.46
C ASN A 256 -25.40 -3.40 -12.50
N ASP A 257 -26.12 -4.42 -12.01
CA ASP A 257 -26.60 -5.64 -12.70
C ASP A 257 -27.81 -5.37 -13.65
N GLY A 258 -28.04 -4.11 -14.02
CA GLY A 258 -29.24 -3.67 -14.75
C GLY A 258 -29.12 -3.63 -16.28
N GLY A 259 -28.10 -4.25 -16.88
CA GLY A 259 -27.89 -4.21 -18.34
C GLY A 259 -27.77 -5.60 -18.94
N ASP A 260 -28.72 -5.92 -19.83
CA ASP A 260 -28.91 -7.16 -20.62
C ASP A 260 -27.67 -8.09 -20.74
N GLU A 261 -27.93 -9.38 -20.51
CA GLU A 261 -27.05 -10.56 -20.31
C GLU A 261 -25.93 -10.81 -21.34
N GLU A 262 -25.73 -9.98 -22.35
CA GLU A 262 -24.73 -10.23 -23.39
C GLU A 262 -23.36 -9.61 -23.03
N GLU A 263 -22.51 -10.45 -22.45
CA GLU A 263 -21.06 -10.47 -22.66
C GLU A 263 -20.17 -9.37 -22.04
N LYS A 264 -20.65 -8.59 -21.05
CA LYS A 264 -19.71 -7.79 -20.25
C LYS A 264 -18.89 -8.71 -19.36
N ARG A 265 -17.65 -8.99 -19.77
CA ARG A 265 -16.61 -9.59 -18.94
C ARG A 265 -16.58 -8.88 -17.60
N LYS A 266 -17.11 -9.53 -16.56
CA LYS A 266 -17.16 -8.99 -15.20
C LYS A 266 -15.75 -8.65 -14.74
N THR A 267 -15.62 -7.54 -14.03
CA THR A 267 -14.32 -7.18 -13.44
C THR A 267 -13.93 -8.29 -12.45
N PRO A 268 -12.71 -8.82 -12.48
CA PRO A 268 -12.33 -9.91 -11.59
C PRO A 268 -12.10 -9.38 -10.18
N GLN A 269 -13.19 -9.10 -9.47
CA GLN A 269 -13.19 -8.86 -8.04
C GLN A 269 -13.03 -10.21 -7.33
N PRO A 270 -12.16 -10.34 -6.31
CA PRO A 270 -11.51 -9.26 -5.54
C PRO A 270 -10.10 -8.87 -6.02
N LEU A 271 -9.53 -9.53 -7.04
CA LEU A 271 -8.12 -9.36 -7.43
C LEU A 271 -7.77 -7.93 -7.85
N CYS A 272 -8.70 -7.22 -8.50
CA CYS A 272 -8.52 -5.80 -8.85
C CYS A 272 -8.37 -4.92 -7.60
N ARG A 273 -9.21 -5.12 -6.58
CA ARG A 273 -9.12 -4.40 -5.30
C ARG A 273 -7.84 -4.73 -4.53
N GLU A 274 -7.45 -6.01 -4.51
CA GLU A 274 -6.17 -6.43 -3.90
C GLU A 274 -4.98 -5.74 -4.59
N TYR A 275 -4.98 -5.69 -5.92
CA TYR A 275 -3.92 -5.00 -6.67
C TYR A 275 -3.85 -3.51 -6.35
N LEU A 276 -4.99 -2.81 -6.32
CA LEU A 276 -5.06 -1.39 -5.96
C LEU A 276 -4.57 -1.13 -4.52
N SER A 277 -4.98 -1.97 -3.57
CA SER A 277 -4.53 -1.88 -2.18
C SER A 277 -3.02 -2.06 -2.06
N LEU A 278 -2.45 -3.10 -2.68
CA LEU A 278 -1.02 -3.36 -2.66
C LEU A 278 -0.22 -2.26 -3.36
N LEU A 279 -0.73 -1.71 -4.47
CA LEU A 279 -0.11 -0.61 -5.19
C LEU A 279 -0.09 0.68 -4.36
N THR A 280 -1.18 0.95 -3.63
CA THR A 280 -1.28 2.10 -2.73
C THR A 280 -0.36 1.95 -1.54
N GLN A 281 -0.33 0.78 -0.88
CA GLN A 281 0.62 0.45 0.18
C GLN A 281 2.08 0.61 -0.28
N LEU A 282 2.38 0.18 -1.51
CA LEU A 282 3.71 0.34 -2.10
C LEU A 282 4.07 1.82 -2.30
N GLY A 283 3.10 2.61 -2.77
CA GLY A 283 3.19 4.07 -2.82
C GLY A 283 3.49 4.68 -1.45
N SER A 284 2.74 4.31 -0.41
CA SER A 284 2.92 4.80 0.96
C SER A 284 4.30 4.45 1.53
N ILE A 285 4.78 3.22 1.31
CA ILE A 285 6.13 2.82 1.74
C ILE A 285 7.20 3.63 0.99
N HIS A 286 7.02 3.88 -0.30
CA HIS A 286 7.94 4.73 -1.06
C HIS A 286 7.91 6.19 -0.59
N LEU A 287 6.74 6.69 -0.20
CA LEU A 287 6.56 8.02 0.38
C LEU A 287 7.30 8.14 1.72
N ALA A 288 7.12 7.17 2.63
CA ALA A 288 7.84 7.11 3.91
C ALA A 288 9.37 7.07 3.74
N ARG A 289 9.84 6.46 2.64
CA ARG A 289 11.26 6.43 2.24
C ARG A 289 11.74 7.71 1.53
N LYS A 290 10.89 8.73 1.41
CA LYS A 290 11.13 9.96 0.63
C LYS A 290 11.50 9.71 -0.84
N ASN A 291 11.09 8.57 -1.40
CA ASN A 291 11.25 8.27 -2.82
C ASN A 291 10.00 8.71 -3.61
N TYR A 292 9.82 10.03 -3.66
CA TYR A 292 8.63 10.68 -4.22
C TYR A 292 8.38 10.32 -5.70
N SER A 293 9.43 10.08 -6.50
CA SER A 293 9.26 9.72 -7.91
C SER A 293 8.56 8.37 -8.09
N THR A 294 8.91 7.39 -7.26
CA THR A 294 8.32 6.05 -7.33
C THR A 294 6.94 6.03 -6.69
N ALA A 295 6.77 6.70 -5.55
CA ALA A 295 5.47 6.88 -4.90
C ALA A 295 4.46 7.53 -5.86
N ARG A 296 4.85 8.62 -6.53
CA ARG A 296 4.03 9.30 -7.55
C ARG A 296 3.56 8.36 -8.64
N LYS A 297 4.43 7.48 -9.15
CA LYS A 297 4.07 6.52 -10.21
C LYS A 297 3.03 5.52 -9.72
N CYS A 298 3.20 5.01 -8.51
CA CYS A 298 2.27 4.05 -7.92
C CYS A 298 0.89 4.68 -7.70
N PHE A 299 0.83 5.88 -7.11
CA PHE A 299 -0.45 6.57 -6.88
C PHE A 299 -1.15 6.99 -8.18
N LEU A 300 -0.41 7.50 -9.18
CA LEU A 300 -1.02 7.83 -10.47
C LEU A 300 -1.54 6.58 -11.18
N GLU A 301 -0.83 5.46 -11.14
CA GLU A 301 -1.31 4.20 -11.69
C GLU A 301 -2.57 3.73 -10.96
N ALA A 302 -2.64 3.83 -9.64
CA ALA A 302 -3.85 3.51 -8.87
C ALA A 302 -5.04 4.39 -9.28
N ILE A 303 -4.85 5.72 -9.35
CA ILE A 303 -5.90 6.68 -9.73
C ILE A 303 -6.38 6.46 -11.17
N GLU A 304 -5.47 6.16 -12.10
CA GLU A 304 -5.83 5.85 -13.50
C GLU A 304 -6.65 4.56 -13.62
N LEU A 305 -6.41 3.58 -12.75
CA LEU A 305 -7.12 2.30 -12.74
C LEU A 305 -8.49 2.41 -12.05
N GLU A 306 -8.59 3.16 -10.96
CA GLU A 306 -9.86 3.50 -10.30
C GLU A 306 -10.75 4.38 -11.18
N GLY A 307 -10.14 5.31 -11.91
CA GLY A 307 -10.82 6.27 -12.77
C GLY A 307 -11.03 7.61 -12.08
N THR A 308 -11.06 8.68 -12.87
CA THR A 308 -11.19 10.07 -12.39
C THR A 308 -12.65 10.54 -12.29
N GLY A 309 -13.58 9.83 -12.94
CA GLY A 309 -14.99 10.20 -12.98
C GLY A 309 -15.80 9.76 -11.76
N HIS A 310 -15.23 8.92 -10.90
CA HIS A 310 -15.89 8.40 -9.70
C HIS A 310 -15.69 9.35 -8.53
N SER A 311 -16.80 9.75 -7.91
CA SER A 311 -16.79 10.50 -6.65
C SER A 311 -16.04 9.70 -5.58
N ILE A 312 -16.47 8.46 -5.36
CA ILE A 312 -15.91 7.57 -4.35
C ILE A 312 -14.63 6.90 -4.88
N SER A 313 -13.50 7.14 -4.20
CA SER A 313 -12.26 6.38 -4.36
C SER A 313 -12.22 5.22 -3.39
N ILE A 314 -11.78 4.03 -3.83
CA ILE A 314 -11.59 2.89 -2.92
C ILE A 314 -10.28 3.03 -2.14
N THR A 315 -9.24 3.56 -2.78
CA THR A 315 -7.96 3.77 -2.12
C THR A 315 -7.76 5.22 -1.74
N ASN A 316 -6.97 5.44 -0.70
CA ASN A 316 -6.50 6.77 -0.30
C ASN A 316 -5.37 7.31 -1.21
N ALA A 317 -5.17 6.76 -2.41
CA ALA A 317 -4.10 7.17 -3.32
C ALA A 317 -4.21 8.64 -3.76
N ARG A 318 -5.44 9.14 -3.96
CA ARG A 318 -5.71 10.54 -4.30
C ARG A 318 -5.23 11.49 -3.19
N ASN A 319 -5.61 11.17 -1.95
CA ASN A 319 -5.29 11.94 -0.74
C ASN A 319 -3.78 11.93 -0.49
N GLN A 320 -3.14 10.75 -0.53
CA GLN A 320 -1.70 10.62 -0.34
C GLN A 320 -0.88 11.33 -1.43
N LEU A 321 -1.33 11.30 -2.69
CA LEU A 321 -0.68 12.01 -3.79
C LEU A 321 -0.79 13.52 -3.63
N MET A 322 -1.95 14.03 -3.21
CA MET A 322 -2.16 15.45 -2.93
C MET A 322 -1.24 15.91 -1.79
N ASN A 323 -1.26 15.20 -0.65
CA ASN A 323 -0.40 15.48 0.51
C ASN A 323 1.09 15.44 0.15
N MET A 324 1.50 14.50 -0.72
CA MET A 324 2.86 14.46 -1.22
C MET A 324 3.22 15.70 -2.04
N TYR A 325 2.33 16.20 -2.91
CA TYR A 325 2.62 17.41 -3.68
C TYR A 325 2.71 18.66 -2.81
N LEU A 326 1.87 18.76 -1.78
CA LEU A 326 1.89 19.84 -0.81
C LEU A 326 3.18 19.84 0.03
N SER A 327 3.51 18.70 0.65
CA SER A 327 4.74 18.55 1.46
C SER A 327 6.03 18.72 0.66
N THR A 328 6.01 18.47 -0.66
CA THR A 328 7.17 18.71 -1.54
C THR A 328 7.17 20.10 -2.20
N ASN A 329 6.24 20.97 -1.81
CA ASN A 329 6.03 22.31 -2.34
C ASN A 329 5.94 22.34 -3.88
N ARG A 330 5.03 21.53 -4.44
CA ARG A 330 4.78 21.41 -5.89
C ARG A 330 3.35 21.83 -6.27
N PRO A 331 2.96 23.10 -6.07
CA PRO A 331 1.59 23.56 -6.28
C PRO A 331 1.10 23.34 -7.71
N SER A 332 1.93 23.53 -8.74
CA SER A 332 1.52 23.30 -10.14
C SER A 332 1.18 21.83 -10.45
N SER A 333 1.76 20.87 -9.72
CA SER A 333 1.41 19.44 -9.88
C SER A 333 0.13 19.10 -9.14
N ALA A 334 -0.10 19.72 -7.98
CA ALA A 334 -1.35 19.63 -7.24
C ALA A 334 -2.51 20.27 -8.03
N ARG A 335 -2.29 21.40 -8.71
CA ARG A 335 -3.29 22.04 -9.58
C ARG A 335 -3.80 21.10 -10.67
N LYS A 336 -2.87 20.52 -11.42
CA LYS A 336 -3.19 19.51 -12.45
C LYS A 336 -3.94 18.31 -11.89
N LEU A 337 -3.64 17.90 -10.65
CA LEU A 337 -4.30 16.77 -10.01
C LEU A 337 -5.75 17.09 -9.68
N TRP A 338 -6.04 18.22 -9.04
CA TRP A 338 -7.42 18.56 -8.68
C TRP A 338 -8.25 18.94 -9.91
N GLU A 339 -7.66 19.55 -10.94
CA GLU A 339 -8.31 19.76 -12.25
C GLU A 339 -8.73 18.43 -12.89
N GLN A 340 -7.87 17.41 -12.80
CA GLN A 340 -8.17 16.05 -13.27
C GLN A 340 -9.25 15.37 -12.43
N LEU A 341 -9.36 15.72 -11.14
CA LEU A 341 -10.29 15.17 -10.17
C LEU A 341 -11.43 16.16 -9.82
N TYR A 342 -11.92 16.91 -10.82
CA TYR A 342 -12.94 17.94 -10.61
C TYR A 342 -14.26 17.43 -9.99
N ASN A 343 -14.55 16.13 -10.05
CA ASN A 343 -15.76 15.54 -9.47
C ASN A 343 -15.53 14.94 -8.07
N ASP A 344 -14.30 14.96 -7.55
CA ASP A 344 -13.97 14.39 -6.26
C ASP A 344 -14.47 15.31 -5.13
N PRO A 345 -15.38 14.84 -4.25
CA PRO A 345 -15.85 15.64 -3.13
C PRO A 345 -14.92 15.54 -1.90
N SER A 346 -13.86 14.74 -1.95
CA SER A 346 -13.00 14.51 -0.79
C SER A 346 -12.41 15.80 -0.26
N VAL A 347 -12.45 15.89 1.06
CA VAL A 347 -11.90 16.97 1.87
C VAL A 347 -10.44 17.23 1.49
N TRP A 348 -9.67 16.15 1.35
CA TRP A 348 -8.24 16.20 1.06
C TRP A 348 -7.92 16.86 -0.27
N ILE A 349 -8.80 16.78 -1.27
CA ILE A 349 -8.57 17.39 -2.58
C ILE A 349 -9.07 18.83 -2.58
N ARG A 350 -10.31 19.06 -2.12
CA ARG A 350 -10.97 20.37 -2.22
C ARG A 350 -10.35 21.44 -1.31
N TYR A 351 -10.13 21.12 -0.05
CA TYR A 351 -9.53 22.07 0.88
C TYR A 351 -8.06 22.33 0.54
N SER A 352 -7.34 21.30 0.10
CA SER A 352 -5.97 21.49 -0.42
C SER A 352 -5.93 22.40 -1.65
N ALA A 353 -6.88 22.27 -2.58
CA ALA A 353 -6.98 23.16 -3.73
C ALA A 353 -7.27 24.61 -3.32
N ALA A 354 -8.21 24.81 -2.37
CA ALA A 354 -8.50 26.13 -1.81
C ALA A 354 -7.29 26.75 -1.11
N LEU A 355 -6.54 25.98 -0.32
CA LEU A 355 -5.31 26.43 0.32
C LEU A 355 -4.23 26.82 -0.69
N ILE A 356 -4.02 25.99 -1.72
CA ILE A 356 -3.06 26.32 -2.78
C ILE A 356 -3.45 27.64 -3.44
N GLU A 357 -4.72 27.82 -3.80
CA GLU A 357 -5.17 29.05 -4.46
C GLU A 357 -5.05 30.28 -3.55
N TYR A 358 -5.36 30.13 -2.26
CA TYR A 358 -5.13 31.16 -1.25
C TYR A 358 -3.66 31.59 -1.19
N VAL A 359 -2.73 30.64 -1.09
CA VAL A 359 -1.29 30.93 -1.06
C VAL A 359 -0.85 31.61 -2.36
N SER A 360 -1.37 31.15 -3.49
CA SER A 360 -1.03 31.65 -4.82
C SER A 360 -1.46 33.10 -5.00
N TRP A 361 -2.68 33.43 -4.58
CA TRP A 361 -3.23 34.77 -4.67
C TRP A 361 -2.69 35.71 -3.57
N ASN A 362 -2.83 35.32 -2.29
CA ASN A 362 -2.58 36.22 -1.16
C ASN A 362 -1.10 36.35 -0.81
N LEU A 363 -0.32 35.26 -0.89
CA LEU A 363 1.10 35.29 -0.46
C LEU A 363 2.07 35.47 -1.63
N LEU A 364 1.80 34.81 -2.76
CA LEU A 364 2.72 34.80 -3.91
C LEU A 364 2.36 35.84 -4.98
N GLY A 365 1.09 36.25 -5.08
CA GLY A 365 0.61 37.12 -6.15
C GLY A 365 0.81 36.52 -7.54
N GLU A 366 0.58 35.21 -7.70
CA GLU A 366 0.72 34.53 -8.99
C GLU A 366 -0.32 35.05 -10.01
N ASP A 367 0.13 35.30 -11.24
CA ASP A 367 -0.74 35.73 -12.33
C ASP A 367 -1.84 34.70 -12.60
N GLY A 368 -3.10 35.13 -12.51
CA GLY A 368 -4.29 34.30 -12.75
C GLY A 368 -4.96 33.76 -11.49
N SER A 369 -4.34 33.89 -10.32
CA SER A 369 -4.97 33.60 -9.03
C SER A 369 -5.57 34.87 -8.44
N THR A 370 -6.88 34.85 -8.17
CA THR A 370 -7.62 36.00 -7.62
C THR A 370 -8.32 35.62 -6.32
N ALA A 371 -8.78 36.63 -5.59
CA ALA A 371 -9.63 36.44 -4.42
C ALA A 371 -10.86 35.59 -4.77
N GLU A 372 -11.48 35.89 -5.92
CA GLU A 372 -12.69 35.23 -6.39
C GLU A 372 -12.45 33.77 -6.71
N THR A 373 -11.32 33.41 -7.35
CA THR A 373 -11.00 32.00 -7.64
C THR A 373 -10.71 31.21 -6.36
N ALA A 374 -10.01 31.80 -5.40
CA ALA A 374 -9.74 31.17 -4.10
C ALA A 374 -11.04 30.96 -3.31
N GLU A 375 -11.93 31.95 -3.29
CA GLU A 375 -13.23 31.87 -2.62
C GLU A 375 -14.18 30.90 -3.31
N GLU A 376 -14.17 30.82 -4.65
CA GLU A 376 -14.96 29.84 -5.39
C GLU A 376 -14.53 28.41 -5.03
N LEU A 377 -13.22 28.14 -4.99
CA LEU A 377 -12.69 26.83 -4.59
C LEU A 377 -13.00 26.50 -3.13
N LEU A 378 -12.89 27.47 -2.22
CA LEU A 378 -13.31 27.29 -0.83
C LEU A 378 -14.82 27.02 -0.73
N GLY A 379 -15.65 27.71 -1.50
CA GLY A 379 -17.08 27.46 -1.58
C GLY A 379 -17.40 26.04 -2.07
N GLN A 380 -16.67 25.54 -3.07
CA GLN A 380 -16.77 24.14 -3.51
C GLN A 380 -16.34 23.17 -2.41
N ALA A 381 -15.29 23.50 -1.64
CA ALA A 381 -14.82 22.69 -0.51
C ALA A 381 -15.86 22.62 0.63
N ILE A 382 -16.49 23.74 0.97
CA ILE A 382 -17.57 23.82 1.96
C ILE A 382 -18.76 22.96 1.54
N ARG A 383 -19.11 22.94 0.25
CA ARG A 383 -20.18 22.06 -0.29
C ARG A 383 -19.83 20.59 -0.20
N GLY A 384 -18.54 20.24 -0.32
CA GLY A 384 -18.08 18.86 -0.19
C GLY A 384 -18.13 18.37 1.26
N ASN A 385 -17.67 19.19 2.20
CA ASN A 385 -17.71 18.88 3.62
C ASN A 385 -17.78 20.16 4.45
N VAL A 386 -18.94 20.41 5.06
CA VAL A 386 -19.19 21.63 5.85
C VAL A 386 -18.53 21.57 7.22
N TYR A 387 -18.34 20.37 7.79
CA TYR A 387 -17.81 20.19 9.14
C TYR A 387 -16.38 20.69 9.22
N LEU A 388 -15.54 20.38 8.22
CA LEU A 388 -14.17 20.86 8.20
C LEU A 388 -14.11 22.40 8.11
N ALA A 389 -15.04 23.05 7.42
CA ALA A 389 -15.07 24.52 7.32
C ALA A 389 -15.15 25.15 8.72
N TYR A 390 -16.03 24.63 9.58
CA TYR A 390 -16.16 25.07 10.96
C TYR A 390 -14.90 24.74 11.78
N MET A 391 -14.33 23.55 11.61
CA MET A 391 -13.09 23.17 12.30
C MET A 391 -11.91 24.06 11.94
N LEU A 392 -11.77 24.45 10.66
CA LEU A 392 -10.74 25.37 10.19
C LEU A 392 -10.95 26.80 10.70
N ALA A 393 -12.20 27.27 10.75
CA ALA A 393 -12.47 28.62 11.23
C ALA A 393 -12.34 28.77 12.75
N TRP A 394 -12.49 27.71 13.54
CA TRP A 394 -12.39 27.76 15.00
C TRP A 394 -11.62 26.58 15.61
N PRO A 395 -10.35 26.38 15.23
CA PRO A 395 -9.59 25.19 15.64
C PRO A 395 -9.46 25.07 17.16
N GLU A 396 -9.32 26.17 17.89
CA GLU A 396 -9.21 26.16 19.35
C GLU A 396 -10.46 25.64 20.06
N THR A 397 -11.65 25.91 19.51
CA THR A 397 -12.92 25.44 20.09
C THR A 397 -13.08 23.96 19.83
N PHE A 398 -12.82 23.51 18.60
CA PHE A 398 -12.91 22.11 18.21
C PHE A 398 -11.85 21.25 18.89
N GLN A 399 -10.62 21.74 19.06
CA GLN A 399 -9.56 21.02 19.78
C GLN A 399 -9.93 20.77 21.26
N LYS A 400 -10.72 21.65 21.88
CA LYS A 400 -11.19 21.48 23.27
C LYS A 400 -12.39 20.54 23.38
N ALA A 401 -13.20 20.44 22.33
CA ALA A 401 -14.44 19.65 22.33
C ALA A 401 -14.24 18.23 21.79
N LEU A 402 -13.32 18.05 20.82
CA LEU A 402 -13.02 16.77 20.21
C LEU A 402 -11.94 16.04 21.01
N GLU A 403 -12.34 14.99 21.71
CA GLU A 403 -11.44 14.04 22.37
C GLU A 403 -11.29 12.76 21.52
N TYR A 404 -10.28 11.93 21.80
CA TYR A 404 -10.05 10.62 21.15
C TYR A 404 -9.79 10.64 19.63
N THR A 405 -9.48 11.79 19.05
CA THR A 405 -9.30 11.95 17.60
C THR A 405 -8.16 11.11 17.01
N GLU A 406 -7.20 10.69 17.84
CA GLU A 406 -6.10 9.79 17.45
C GLU A 406 -6.62 8.42 16.97
N GLU A 407 -7.77 7.94 17.49
CA GLU A 407 -8.34 6.63 17.14
C GLU A 407 -9.00 6.62 15.75
N ILE A 408 -9.50 7.76 15.28
CA ILE A 408 -10.11 7.88 13.93
C ILE A 408 -9.04 7.74 12.86
N VAL A 409 -7.88 8.38 13.07
CA VAL A 409 -6.80 8.48 12.07
C VAL A 409 -6.28 7.10 11.64
N GLU A 410 -6.47 6.07 12.45
CA GLU A 410 -5.99 4.71 12.16
C GLU A 410 -6.92 3.91 11.23
N ASN A 411 -8.21 4.27 11.13
CA ASN A 411 -9.23 3.41 10.48
C ASN A 411 -9.49 3.73 9.00
N GLY A 412 -9.10 4.91 8.50
CA GLY A 412 -8.83 5.21 7.08
C GLY A 412 -9.95 5.10 6.02
N ASP A 413 -11.09 4.49 6.33
CA ASP A 413 -12.16 4.17 5.37
C ASP A 413 -13.49 4.88 5.71
N HIS A 414 -13.43 6.19 5.95
CA HIS A 414 -14.63 6.99 6.23
C HIS A 414 -15.37 7.44 4.95
N PRO A 415 -16.71 7.50 4.96
CA PRO A 415 -17.48 8.02 3.83
C PRO A 415 -17.08 9.47 3.51
N GLN A 416 -16.96 9.78 2.22
CA GLN A 416 -16.65 11.14 1.77
C GLN A 416 -17.77 12.11 2.18
N GLY A 417 -17.38 13.28 2.67
CA GLY A 417 -18.29 14.30 3.18
C GLY A 417 -18.74 14.10 4.62
N SER A 418 -18.34 12.99 5.28
CA SER A 418 -18.72 12.70 6.66
C SER A 418 -17.99 13.57 7.69
N VAL A 419 -18.53 13.62 8.91
CA VAL A 419 -17.87 14.23 10.06
C VAL A 419 -16.54 13.52 10.38
N LEU A 420 -16.44 12.21 10.17
CA LEU A 420 -15.21 11.45 10.42
C LEU A 420 -14.10 11.80 9.42
N GLU A 421 -14.42 11.98 8.13
CA GLU A 421 -13.43 12.48 7.14
C GLU A 421 -12.92 13.88 7.52
N ALA A 422 -13.81 14.75 8.02
CA ALA A 422 -13.43 16.08 8.49
C ALA A 422 -12.48 16.00 9.69
N ILE A 423 -12.75 15.12 10.66
CA ILE A 423 -11.89 14.91 11.83
C ILE A 423 -10.55 14.30 11.42
N GLU A 424 -10.53 13.32 10.52
CA GLU A 424 -9.29 12.72 10.00
C GLU A 424 -8.37 13.79 9.37
N TYR A 425 -8.96 14.72 8.60
CA TYR A 425 -8.21 15.84 8.03
C TYR A 425 -7.78 16.86 9.10
N ALA A 426 -8.68 17.22 10.01
CA ALA A 426 -8.46 18.26 11.01
C ALA A 426 -7.47 17.84 12.10
N CYS A 427 -7.44 16.57 12.45
CA CYS A 427 -6.67 16.00 13.56
C CYS A 427 -5.55 15.07 13.10
N SER A 428 -5.14 15.15 11.83
CA SER A 428 -3.97 14.43 11.34
C SER A 428 -2.74 14.77 12.20
N THR A 429 -2.06 13.74 12.71
CA THR A 429 -0.90 13.88 13.61
C THR A 429 0.34 14.45 12.93
N ASP A 430 0.39 14.41 11.59
CA ASP A 430 1.48 14.97 10.79
C ASP A 430 1.28 16.48 10.61
N GLU A 431 2.14 17.31 11.24
CA GLU A 431 2.14 18.79 11.07
C GLU A 431 2.25 19.22 9.59
N ASP A 432 2.84 18.37 8.74
CA ASP A 432 3.00 18.60 7.30
C ASP A 432 1.74 18.23 6.48
N ARG A 433 0.60 17.93 7.11
CA ARG A 433 -0.64 17.50 6.46
C ARG A 433 -1.88 18.13 7.08
N GLY A 434 -2.99 18.07 6.36
CA GLY A 434 -4.31 18.42 6.88
C GLY A 434 -4.34 19.84 7.48
N MET A 435 -4.85 19.95 8.71
CA MET A 435 -4.89 21.19 9.49
C MET A 435 -3.52 21.83 9.73
N GLY A 436 -2.45 21.05 9.90
CA GLY A 436 -1.10 21.59 10.17
C GLY A 436 -0.60 22.51 9.05
N MET A 437 -1.02 22.23 7.81
CA MET A 437 -0.75 23.09 6.66
C MET A 437 -1.48 24.43 6.69
N TRP A 438 -2.70 24.45 7.21
CA TRP A 438 -3.45 25.70 7.40
C TRP A 438 -2.86 26.52 8.53
N ILE A 439 -2.57 25.89 9.68
CA ILE A 439 -1.94 26.57 10.83
C ILE A 439 -0.59 27.19 10.46
N SER A 440 0.21 26.49 9.65
CA SER A 440 1.52 27.00 9.18
C SER A 440 1.42 28.08 8.10
N THR A 441 0.25 28.25 7.47
CA THR A 441 0.02 29.26 6.44
C THR A 441 -0.57 30.53 7.05
N GLU A 442 0.23 31.60 7.08
CA GLU A 442 -0.12 32.89 7.67
C GLU A 442 -1.45 33.43 7.13
N GLY A 443 -2.35 33.79 8.04
CA GLY A 443 -3.67 34.38 7.74
C GLY A 443 -4.71 33.44 7.13
N SER A 444 -4.38 32.17 6.87
CA SER A 444 -5.30 31.28 6.14
C SER A 444 -6.55 30.92 6.95
N LEU A 445 -6.42 30.70 8.26
CA LEU A 445 -7.54 30.38 9.15
C LEU A 445 -8.49 31.56 9.34
N ASP A 446 -7.93 32.77 9.52
CA ASP A 446 -8.71 34.00 9.63
C ASP A 446 -9.45 34.32 8.32
N TRP A 447 -8.82 34.03 7.18
CA TRP A 447 -9.46 34.12 5.88
C TRP A 447 -10.67 33.18 5.77
N VAL A 448 -10.52 31.89 6.12
CA VAL A 448 -11.63 30.93 6.12
C VAL A 448 -12.77 31.40 7.04
N ARG A 449 -12.44 31.85 8.26
CA ARG A 449 -13.40 32.41 9.21
C ARG A 449 -14.14 33.61 8.62
N CYS A 450 -13.43 34.55 8.01
CA CYS A 450 -14.00 35.73 7.37
C CYS A 450 -14.96 35.36 6.22
N VAL A 451 -14.58 34.42 5.36
CA VAL A 451 -15.43 33.93 4.27
C VAL A 451 -16.72 33.30 4.83
N ILE A 452 -16.63 32.44 5.84
CA ILE A 452 -17.80 31.81 6.47
C ILE A 452 -18.73 32.87 7.08
N LEU A 453 -18.19 33.80 7.88
CA LEU A 453 -18.98 34.87 8.48
C LEU A 453 -19.66 35.76 7.41
N ARG A 454 -18.95 36.07 6.33
CA ARG A 454 -19.51 36.84 5.20
C ARG A 454 -20.63 36.08 4.50
N ILE A 455 -20.50 34.77 4.26
CA ILE A 455 -21.56 33.96 3.65
C ILE A 455 -22.80 33.89 4.56
N LEU A 456 -22.60 33.76 5.87
CA LEU A 456 -23.70 33.71 6.84
C LEU A 456 -24.44 35.06 6.96
N THR A 457 -23.70 36.17 6.98
CA THR A 457 -24.25 37.53 7.19
C THR A 457 -24.82 38.16 5.93
N THR A 458 -24.18 37.97 4.77
CA THR A 458 -24.63 38.59 3.52
C THR A 458 -25.78 37.80 2.89
N ASN A 459 -26.69 38.50 2.23
CA ASN A 459 -27.80 37.88 1.48
C ASN A 459 -27.51 37.80 -0.02
N THR A 460 -26.34 38.23 -0.48
CA THR A 460 -26.09 38.63 -1.87
C THR A 460 -25.11 37.75 -2.64
N GLY A 461 -24.42 36.78 -2.02
CA GLY A 461 -23.30 36.08 -2.65
C GLY A 461 -23.58 34.63 -3.10
N ASP A 462 -23.88 33.73 -2.17
CA ASP A 462 -23.93 32.29 -2.45
C ASP A 462 -25.04 31.60 -1.67
N ALA A 463 -26.27 31.63 -2.18
CA ALA A 463 -27.41 30.98 -1.53
C ALA A 463 -27.17 29.48 -1.26
N GLN A 464 -26.39 28.81 -2.11
CA GLN A 464 -26.01 27.40 -1.94
C GLN A 464 -25.01 27.19 -0.81
N ASN A 465 -23.96 28.01 -0.71
CA ASN A 465 -22.98 27.88 0.38
C ASN A 465 -23.65 28.23 1.72
N LYS A 466 -24.49 29.27 1.70
CA LYS A 466 -25.29 29.66 2.87
C LYS A 466 -26.20 28.55 3.34
N SER A 467 -26.93 27.88 2.43
CA SER A 467 -27.81 26.79 2.82
C SER A 467 -27.05 25.59 3.38
N VAL A 468 -25.89 25.24 2.81
CA VAL A 468 -25.03 24.18 3.34
C VAL A 468 -24.51 24.54 4.74
N LEU A 469 -23.99 25.76 4.91
CA LEU A 469 -23.49 26.25 6.20
C LEU A 469 -24.58 26.34 7.26
N THR A 470 -25.83 26.70 6.92
CA THR A 470 -26.93 26.76 7.91
C THR A 470 -27.54 25.40 8.21
N ASN A 471 -27.45 24.43 7.27
CA ASN A 471 -28.11 23.13 7.38
C ASN A 471 -27.14 22.00 7.78
N TRP A 472 -25.98 22.32 8.37
CA TRP A 472 -24.99 21.34 8.83
C TRP A 472 -25.62 20.30 9.78
N GLU A 473 -26.53 20.71 10.65
CA GLU A 473 -27.22 19.83 11.60
C GLU A 473 -28.07 18.76 10.88
N THR A 474 -28.70 19.12 9.75
CA THR A 474 -29.47 18.14 8.94
C THR A 474 -28.56 17.12 8.27
N GLY A 475 -27.35 17.52 7.87
CA GLY A 475 -26.33 16.59 7.37
C GLY A 475 -25.91 15.61 8.46
N LEU A 476 -25.62 16.14 9.64
CA LEU A 476 -25.13 15.36 10.78
C LEU A 476 -26.17 14.34 11.26
N ASN A 477 -27.44 14.74 11.35
CA ASN A 477 -28.54 13.83 11.71
C ASN A 477 -28.71 12.70 10.68
N ARG A 478 -28.49 12.99 9.38
CA ARG A 478 -28.57 11.96 8.33
C ARG A 478 -27.45 10.93 8.47
N GLU A 479 -26.23 11.36 8.78
CA GLU A 479 -25.09 10.47 9.01
C GLU A 479 -25.32 9.55 10.21
N GLU A 480 -25.85 10.11 11.31
CA GLU A 480 -26.24 9.34 12.49
C GLU A 480 -27.32 8.29 12.18
N GLU A 481 -28.40 8.68 11.48
CA GLU A 481 -29.46 7.76 11.07
C GLU A 481 -28.93 6.61 10.19
N GLU A 482 -28.00 6.92 9.27
CA GLU A 482 -27.35 5.93 8.40
C GLU A 482 -26.46 4.97 9.18
N TYR A 483 -25.67 5.47 10.13
CA TYR A 483 -24.85 4.64 11.01
C TYR A 483 -25.71 3.74 11.91
N GLU A 484 -26.82 4.26 12.45
CA GLU A 484 -27.80 3.49 13.20
C GLU A 484 -28.44 2.37 12.35
N ARG A 485 -28.73 2.65 11.08
CA ARG A 485 -29.25 1.66 10.13
C ARG A 485 -28.23 0.55 9.87
N LEU A 486 -26.97 0.90 9.59
CA LEU A 486 -25.89 -0.07 9.37
C LEU A 486 -25.66 -0.95 10.61
N GLN A 487 -25.64 -0.36 11.81
CA GLN A 487 -25.54 -1.15 13.04
C GLN A 487 -26.73 -2.10 13.24
N LYS A 488 -27.95 -1.67 12.89
CA LYS A 488 -29.15 -2.53 12.97
C LYS A 488 -29.10 -3.67 11.95
N GLU A 489 -28.58 -3.44 10.75
CA GLU A 489 -28.37 -4.47 9.73
C GLU A 489 -27.36 -5.52 10.21
N VAL A 490 -26.20 -5.08 10.71
CA VAL A 490 -25.15 -5.98 11.25
C VAL A 490 -25.66 -6.81 12.45
N LYS A 491 -26.45 -6.20 13.35
CA LYS A 491 -27.04 -6.91 14.49
C LYS A 491 -28.23 -7.80 14.10
N GLY A 492 -29.00 -7.40 13.08
CA GLY A 492 -30.24 -8.04 12.64
C GLY A 492 -30.02 -9.31 11.83
N GLU A 493 -28.93 -9.39 11.07
CA GLU A 493 -28.57 -10.60 10.32
C GLU A 493 -27.99 -11.74 11.20
N GLY A 494 -27.76 -11.47 12.50
CA GLY A 494 -27.16 -12.40 13.46
C GLY A 494 -28.12 -13.20 14.36
N GLY A 495 -29.46 -13.02 14.27
CA GLY A 495 -30.42 -13.83 15.04
C GLY A 495 -30.89 -15.04 14.21
N GLU A 496 -30.79 -16.31 14.63
CA GLU A 496 -31.25 -16.82 15.93
C GLU A 496 -30.54 -18.11 16.43
N ASP A 497 -29.50 -18.67 15.78
CA ASP A 497 -29.32 -20.14 15.89
C ASP A 497 -27.99 -20.73 16.42
N ASN A 498 -27.07 -20.00 17.08
CA ASN A 498 -25.97 -20.68 17.78
C ASN A 498 -25.46 -20.00 19.05
N ASN A 499 -25.81 -20.62 20.18
CA ASN A 499 -25.41 -20.32 21.54
C ASN A 499 -23.99 -20.86 21.83
N ASP A 500 -22.97 -20.33 21.13
CA ASP A 500 -21.56 -20.69 21.40
C ASP A 500 -20.82 -19.49 22.02
N GLU A 501 -20.80 -19.45 23.35
CA GLU A 501 -20.26 -18.38 24.22
C GLU A 501 -18.72 -18.25 24.19
N SER A 502 -18.05 -18.42 23.05
CA SER A 502 -16.59 -18.56 23.03
C SER A 502 -15.81 -17.80 21.96
N GLN A 503 -16.21 -16.56 21.64
CA GLN A 503 -15.36 -15.65 20.88
C GLN A 503 -15.12 -14.32 21.58
N ASP A 504 -13.95 -14.29 22.25
CA ASP A 504 -13.13 -13.11 22.53
C ASP A 504 -12.63 -12.51 21.19
N SER A 505 -13.58 -12.13 20.32
CA SER A 505 -13.27 -11.37 19.11
C SER A 505 -12.90 -9.98 19.58
N SER A 506 -11.63 -9.61 19.43
CA SER A 506 -11.17 -8.26 19.71
C SER A 506 -12.10 -7.28 19.01
N ASP A 507 -12.83 -6.52 19.80
CA ASP A 507 -13.64 -5.39 19.37
C ASP A 507 -12.69 -4.36 18.72
N GLU A 508 -12.38 -4.53 17.43
CA GLU A 508 -11.96 -3.43 16.57
C GLU A 508 -13.18 -2.51 16.49
N GLN A 509 -13.34 -1.72 17.55
CA GLN A 509 -14.50 -0.90 17.80
C GLN A 509 -14.47 0.23 16.78
N GLU A 510 -15.29 0.07 15.73
CA GLU A 510 -15.47 1.10 14.72
C GLU A 510 -15.76 2.44 15.42
N PRO A 511 -15.09 3.54 15.02
CA PRO A 511 -15.18 4.81 15.72
C PRO A 511 -16.64 5.26 15.79
N ASP A 512 -17.08 5.62 17.00
CA ASP A 512 -18.48 5.90 17.25
C ASP A 512 -18.91 7.23 16.62
N THR A 513 -19.50 7.15 15.42
CA THR A 513 -20.03 8.29 14.68
C THR A 513 -20.96 9.16 15.55
N PHE A 514 -21.77 8.56 16.43
CA PHE A 514 -22.66 9.31 17.34
C PHE A 514 -21.88 10.12 18.36
N MET A 515 -20.82 9.55 18.91
CA MET A 515 -19.97 10.24 19.87
C MET A 515 -19.34 11.48 19.23
N TYR A 516 -18.73 11.33 18.05
CA TYR A 516 -18.10 12.44 17.33
C TYR A 516 -19.10 13.49 16.84
N ALA A 517 -20.28 13.08 16.40
CA ALA A 517 -21.37 13.99 16.08
C ALA A 517 -21.85 14.79 17.31
N GLY A 518 -21.95 14.14 18.48
CA GLY A 518 -22.25 14.80 19.75
C GLY A 518 -21.19 15.82 20.18
N MET A 519 -19.91 15.48 20.03
CA MET A 519 -18.81 16.41 20.30
C MET A 519 -18.82 17.60 19.33
N PHE A 520 -19.11 17.35 18.04
CA PHE A 520 -19.25 18.41 17.04
C PHE A 520 -20.38 19.38 17.39
N ARG A 521 -21.57 18.89 17.80
CA ARG A 521 -22.67 19.75 18.27
C ARG A 521 -22.28 20.57 19.49
N THR A 522 -21.59 19.95 20.45
CA THR A 522 -21.12 20.63 21.66
C THR A 522 -20.18 21.79 21.30
N ALA A 523 -19.25 21.58 20.35
CA ALA A 523 -18.39 22.64 19.86
C ALA A 523 -19.17 23.77 19.17
N MET A 524 -20.18 23.42 18.37
CA MET A 524 -21.04 24.41 17.71
C MET A 524 -21.87 25.22 18.71
N ASP A 525 -22.39 24.60 19.77
CA ASP A 525 -23.10 25.29 20.85
C ASP A 525 -22.17 26.28 21.57
N TRP A 526 -20.92 25.89 21.83
CA TRP A 526 -19.92 26.81 22.40
C TRP A 526 -19.64 28.01 21.50
N LEU A 527 -19.60 27.83 20.17
CA LEU A 527 -19.45 28.94 19.23
C LEU A 527 -20.65 29.89 19.24
N GLN A 528 -21.87 29.34 19.34
CA GLN A 528 -23.10 30.13 19.46
C GLN A 528 -23.14 30.93 20.76
N ASP A 529 -22.83 30.29 21.89
CA ASP A 529 -22.80 30.92 23.22
C ASP A 529 -21.73 32.01 23.32
N ALA A 530 -20.58 31.80 22.66
CA ALA A 530 -19.53 32.80 22.57
C ALA A 530 -19.87 33.98 21.64
N GLY A 531 -20.97 33.90 20.88
CA GLY A 531 -21.37 34.94 19.92
C GLY A 531 -20.42 35.08 18.74
N GLU A 532 -19.66 34.03 18.39
CA GLU A 532 -18.65 34.07 17.32
C GLU A 532 -19.28 34.42 15.96
N PHE A 533 -20.51 33.96 15.70
CA PHE A 533 -21.22 34.24 14.45
C PHE A 533 -21.73 35.69 14.32
N LEU A 534 -21.72 36.47 15.41
CA LEU A 534 -22.14 37.88 15.40
C LEU A 534 -20.97 38.84 15.17
N LYS A 535 -19.73 38.35 15.19
CA LYS A 535 -18.54 39.16 14.95
C LYS A 535 -18.50 39.64 13.50
N SER A 536 -18.02 40.86 13.29
CA SER A 536 -17.75 41.37 11.96
C SER A 536 -16.66 40.51 11.29
N PRO A 537 -16.80 40.17 10.00
CA PRO A 537 -15.72 39.57 9.24
C PRO A 537 -14.58 40.59 9.14
N GLU A 538 -13.54 40.41 9.94
CA GLU A 538 -12.32 41.22 9.93
C GLU A 538 -11.23 40.36 9.29
N PHE A 539 -10.87 40.68 8.05
CA PHE A 539 -9.69 40.12 7.41
C PHE A 539 -9.03 41.20 6.57
N ASP A 540 -7.87 41.65 7.04
CA ASP A 540 -7.03 42.58 6.29
C ASP A 540 -6.22 41.78 5.27
N PHE A 541 -6.52 41.98 3.99
CA PHE A 541 -5.74 41.36 2.92
C PHE A 541 -4.32 41.93 2.93
N VAL A 542 -3.33 41.05 3.10
CA VAL A 542 -1.89 41.41 3.16
C VAL A 542 -1.43 42.16 1.91
N ASN A 543 -2.13 41.96 0.78
CA ASN A 543 -1.76 42.45 -0.53
C ASN A 543 -2.83 43.32 -1.20
N GLU A 544 -3.69 44.05 -0.47
CA GLU A 544 -4.32 45.20 -1.15
C GLU A 544 -3.17 46.12 -1.59
N PRO A 545 -2.91 46.26 -2.91
CA PRO A 545 -1.88 47.18 -3.36
C PRO A 545 -2.42 48.53 -2.92
N SER A 546 -1.82 49.09 -1.87
CA SER A 546 -2.20 50.40 -1.38
C SER A 546 -2.29 51.30 -2.61
N THR A 547 -3.52 51.62 -2.99
CA THR A 547 -3.80 52.68 -3.93
C THR A 547 -3.57 53.97 -3.17
N GLU A 548 -2.37 54.13 -2.59
CA GLU A 548 -1.70 55.40 -2.47
C GLU A 548 -1.43 55.86 -3.89
N THR A 549 -2.53 56.31 -4.48
CA THR A 549 -2.63 57.40 -5.41
C THR A 549 -1.45 58.32 -5.17
N LYS A 550 -0.39 58.14 -5.96
CA LYS A 550 0.60 59.17 -6.24
C LYS A 550 -0.13 60.32 -6.94
N GLN A 551 -0.97 61.05 -6.21
CA GLN A 551 -1.21 62.47 -6.44
C GLN A 551 0.07 63.21 -6.02
N LYS A 552 1.19 62.90 -6.68
CA LYS A 552 2.37 63.75 -6.66
C LYS A 552 2.23 64.68 -7.85
N SER A 553 1.53 65.79 -7.61
CA SER A 553 1.74 67.10 -8.21
C SER A 553 2.42 67.09 -9.59
N VAL A 554 1.61 67.10 -10.65
CA VAL A 554 2.01 67.57 -11.98
C VAL A 554 1.96 69.10 -11.96
N GLU A 555 2.91 69.70 -11.25
CA GLU A 555 3.27 71.12 -11.35
C GLU A 555 4.79 71.16 -11.18
N ASP A 556 5.53 71.19 -12.30
CA ASP A 556 6.96 71.58 -12.46
C ASP A 556 7.77 70.71 -13.44
N GLU A 557 7.23 70.34 -14.60
CA GLU A 557 8.03 69.90 -15.75
C GLU A 557 7.98 70.94 -16.88
N ASP A 558 8.55 72.13 -16.65
CA ASP A 558 8.73 73.12 -17.73
C ASP A 558 10.11 73.80 -17.74
N LYS A 559 11.11 73.25 -17.03
CA LYS A 559 12.47 73.79 -17.03
C LYS A 559 13.53 72.71 -16.95
N LEU A 560 13.81 72.03 -18.07
CA LEU A 560 15.14 71.48 -18.39
C LEU A 560 15.26 71.08 -19.87
N LYS A 561 14.96 72.03 -20.77
CA LYS A 561 15.51 72.05 -22.12
C LYS A 561 16.75 72.95 -22.16
N LYS A 562 17.94 72.40 -21.90
CA LYS A 562 19.18 72.88 -22.55
C LYS A 562 20.34 71.91 -22.37
N ASN A 563 20.97 71.59 -23.50
CA ASN A 563 22.26 70.92 -23.68
C ASN A 563 22.26 69.39 -23.60
N CYS A 564 22.15 68.73 -24.76
CA CYS A 564 23.36 68.43 -25.53
C CYS A 564 22.99 68.00 -26.97
N ASN A 565 23.59 68.70 -27.93
CA ASN A 565 23.58 68.39 -29.36
C ASN A 565 24.91 67.71 -29.73
N LYS A 566 24.87 66.91 -30.81
CA LYS A 566 25.96 66.17 -31.52
C LYS A 566 26.16 64.76 -30.97
N SER A 567 26.05 63.69 -31.74
CA SER A 567 26.30 63.45 -33.18
C SER A 567 25.58 62.14 -33.57
N LYS A 568 24.71 62.08 -34.59
CA LYS A 568 24.99 61.84 -36.03
C LYS A 568 26.00 60.70 -36.30
N ASP A 569 25.50 59.51 -36.62
CA ASP A 569 25.44 58.89 -37.96
C ASP A 569 24.91 57.43 -37.81
N ILE A 570 23.79 57.03 -38.45
CA ILE A 570 23.72 56.36 -39.78
C ILE A 570 24.61 55.10 -39.78
N VAL A 571 24.09 53.87 -39.79
CA VAL A 571 23.58 53.13 -40.97
C VAL A 571 22.58 52.05 -40.55
N ASP A 572 21.50 52.01 -41.32
CA ASP A 572 20.46 51.00 -41.47
C ASP A 572 21.02 49.77 -42.21
N GLU A 573 20.79 48.53 -41.76
CA GLU A 573 20.53 47.43 -42.69
C GLU A 573 19.96 46.17 -42.01
N THR A 574 18.82 45.77 -42.56
CA THR A 574 18.05 44.56 -42.33
C THR A 574 18.66 43.37 -43.07
N ARG A 575 18.54 42.14 -42.51
CA ARG A 575 18.35 40.82 -43.18
C ARG A 575 18.67 39.68 -42.21
N THR A 576 17.68 38.91 -41.72
CA THR A 576 17.20 37.62 -42.27
C THR A 576 18.27 36.62 -42.69
N SER A 577 18.33 35.47 -41.99
CA SER A 577 18.59 34.07 -42.45
C SER A 577 19.23 33.29 -41.29
N SER A 578 18.53 32.36 -40.65
CA SER A 578 18.49 30.93 -40.97
C SER A 578 19.88 30.28 -41.14
N SER A 579 20.32 29.51 -40.14
CA SER A 579 21.02 28.26 -40.42
C SER A 579 20.87 27.31 -39.23
N SER A 580 20.18 26.22 -39.52
CA SER A 580 20.31 24.91 -38.92
C SER A 580 21.73 24.40 -39.11
N ASP A 581 22.32 23.77 -38.10
CA ASP A 581 23.38 22.79 -38.33
C ASP A 581 23.15 21.50 -37.54
N LEU A 582 23.07 20.45 -38.34
CA LEU A 582 22.95 19.03 -38.02
C LEU A 582 24.38 18.48 -37.95
N SER A 583 24.77 17.92 -36.81
CA SER A 583 25.93 17.02 -36.76
C SER A 583 25.47 15.60 -37.08
N ASP A 584 25.75 15.24 -38.32
CA ASP A 584 25.90 13.90 -38.88
C ASP A 584 27.10 13.21 -38.20
N ASP A 585 26.93 11.99 -37.69
CA ASP A 585 28.04 11.08 -37.42
C ASP A 585 27.61 9.68 -37.82
N SER A 586 28.31 9.19 -38.84
CA SER A 586 28.18 7.90 -39.48
C SER A 586 29.20 6.93 -38.87
N ASP A 587 28.72 5.79 -38.36
CA ASP A 587 29.21 4.43 -38.68
C ASP A 587 28.41 3.37 -37.91
#